data_AF-A0A1S2MCU9-F1
#
_entry.id   AF-A0A1S2MCU9-F1
#
_cell.length_a   1.000
_cell.length_b   1.000
_cell.length_c   1.000
_cell.angle_alpha   90.00
_cell.angle_beta   90.00
_cell.angle_gamma   90.00
#
_symmetry.space_group_name_H-M   'P 1'
#
loop_
_entity.id
_entity.type
_entity.pdbx_description
1 polymer ?
#
loop_
_entity_poly.entity_id
_entity_poly.type
_entity_poly.pdbx_seq_one_letter_code
_entity_poly.pdbx_strand_id
1 'polypeptide(L)'
;MYKPAVQYDDTYRTFVSEISKATTLDRQQIIRAALFVAGQSKEYQRILKAHLKENETLPTPDWNKTDHDLWLEQPGGTKKEENNNGHNKKVSTIQDNETNEIREVSNEELSTKHIFKQQGGIKLKIG
;
A
#
# COMPACT_ATOMS: atom_id res chain seq x y z
N MET A 1 -2.43 2.36 18.36
CA MET A 1 -1.75 3.11 17.28
C MET A 1 -0.31 3.35 17.68
N TYR A 2 0.65 2.82 16.93
CA TYR A 2 2.09 3.03 17.16
C TYR A 2 2.51 4.39 16.61
N LYS A 3 3.27 5.18 17.37
CA LYS A 3 3.74 6.53 16.98
C LYS A 3 5.23 6.65 17.27
N PRO A 4 6.10 6.24 16.33
CA PRO A 4 7.53 6.41 16.50
C PRO A 4 7.90 7.90 16.34
N ALA A 5 8.76 8.41 17.22
CA ALA A 5 9.42 9.69 17.01
C ALA A 5 10.74 9.43 16.27
N VAL A 6 10.75 9.71 14.96
CA VAL A 6 11.96 9.60 14.14
C VAL A 6 12.65 10.96 14.12
N GLN A 7 13.93 10.99 14.47
CA GLN A 7 14.77 12.16 14.25
C GLN A 7 15.31 12.12 12.82
N TYR A 8 15.18 13.21 12.09
CA TYR A 8 15.66 13.35 10.73
C TYR A 8 16.46 14.65 10.58
N ASP A 9 17.42 14.64 9.67
CA ASP A 9 18.18 15.84 9.30
C ASP A 9 17.25 16.92 8.72
N ASP A 10 17.63 18.19 8.89
CA ASP A 10 16.86 19.33 8.41
C ASP A 10 16.65 19.32 6.89
N THR A 11 17.54 18.67 6.14
CA THR A 11 17.39 18.45 4.70
C THR A 11 16.12 17.67 4.38
N TYR A 12 15.86 16.58 5.09
CA TYR A 12 14.63 15.78 4.91
C TYR A 12 13.40 16.57 5.34
N ARG A 13 13.50 17.31 6.45
CA ARG A 13 12.40 18.15 6.94
C ARG A 13 11.99 19.17 5.88
N THR A 14 12.96 19.85 5.28
CA THR A 14 12.74 20.87 4.24
C THR A 14 12.10 20.25 3.00
N PHE A 15 12.64 19.13 2.52
CA PHE A 15 12.10 18.41 1.38
C PHE A 15 10.62 17.99 1.58
N VAL A 16 10.29 17.35 2.71
CA VAL A 16 8.91 16.96 3.04
C VAL A 16 8.00 18.19 3.17
N SER A 17 8.56 19.30 3.67
CA SER A 17 7.89 20.60 3.76
C SER A 17 7.46 21.13 2.39
N GLU A 18 8.34 21.03 1.41
CA GLU A 18 8.11 21.53 0.06
C GLU A 18 7.12 20.64 -0.69
N ILE A 19 7.22 19.31 -0.56
CA ILE A 19 6.23 18.38 -1.11
C ILE A 19 4.84 18.65 -0.54
N SER A 20 4.74 18.88 0.78
CA SER A 20 3.44 19.16 1.41
C SER A 20 2.83 20.47 0.93
N LYS A 21 3.63 21.45 0.49
CA LYS A 21 3.13 22.67 -0.16
C LYS A 21 2.69 22.43 -1.61
N ALA A 22 3.37 21.51 -2.30
CA ALA A 22 3.14 21.19 -3.71
C ALA A 22 2.03 20.15 -3.95
N THR A 23 1.56 19.48 -2.89
CA THR A 23 0.57 18.40 -2.96
C THR A 23 -0.57 18.66 -1.98
N THR A 24 -1.65 17.91 -2.09
CA THR A 24 -2.75 17.91 -1.11
C THR A 24 -2.44 17.11 0.14
N LEU A 25 -1.24 16.51 0.22
CA LEU A 25 -0.86 15.59 1.29
C LEU A 25 -0.22 16.33 2.45
N ASP A 26 -0.58 15.92 3.66
CA ASP A 26 0.12 16.36 4.86
C ASP A 26 1.48 15.65 5.01
N ARG A 27 2.34 16.19 5.88
CA ARG A 27 3.68 15.64 6.12
C ARG A 27 3.65 14.18 6.58
N GLN A 28 2.68 13.80 7.40
CA GLN A 28 2.56 12.43 7.91
C GLN A 28 2.13 11.47 6.80
N GLN A 29 1.22 11.88 5.92
CA GLN A 29 0.84 11.13 4.72
C GLN A 29 2.03 10.95 3.79
N ILE A 30 2.83 12.00 3.55
CA ILE A 30 4.05 11.92 2.73
C ILE A 30 5.06 10.92 3.33
N ILE A 31 5.31 10.99 4.63
CA ILE A 31 6.25 10.08 5.31
C ILE A 31 5.74 8.64 5.27
N ARG A 32 4.43 8.43 5.51
CA ARG A 32 3.82 7.11 5.41
C ARG A 32 3.87 6.56 3.99
N ALA A 33 3.62 7.39 2.98
CA ALA A 33 3.72 7.02 1.57
C ALA A 33 5.15 6.58 1.22
N ALA A 34 6.15 7.34 1.69
CA ALA A 34 7.55 7.00 1.48
C ALA A 34 7.89 5.63 2.09
N LEU A 35 7.43 5.34 3.31
CA LEU A 35 7.64 4.04 3.96
C LEU A 35 6.90 2.90 3.23
N PHE A 36 5.67 3.15 2.80
CA PHE A 36 4.84 2.22 2.05
C PHE A 36 5.53 1.77 0.76
N VAL A 37 6.08 2.73 0.00
CA VAL A 37 6.83 2.47 -1.23
C VAL A 37 8.19 1.83 -0.93
N ALA A 38 8.88 2.30 0.11
CA ALA A 38 10.21 1.80 0.48
C ALA A 38 10.20 0.29 0.75
N GLY A 39 9.17 -0.24 1.41
CA GLY A 39 9.04 -1.68 1.68
C GLY A 39 9.12 -2.56 0.43
N GLN A 40 8.72 -2.04 -0.73
CA GLN A 40 8.76 -2.73 -2.02
C GLN A 40 9.91 -2.29 -2.93
N SER A 41 10.69 -1.28 -2.53
CA SER A 41 11.80 -0.75 -3.32
C SER A 41 13.03 -1.67 -3.26
N LYS A 42 13.60 -1.97 -4.44
CA LYS A 42 14.85 -2.73 -4.55
C LYS A 42 16.04 -1.94 -3.96
N GLU A 43 16.05 -0.63 -4.15
CA GLU A 43 17.06 0.28 -3.62
C GLU A 43 17.06 0.23 -2.09
N TYR A 44 15.87 0.34 -1.48
CA TYR A 44 15.72 0.24 -0.04
C TYR A 44 16.18 -1.13 0.50
N GLN A 45 15.78 -2.22 -0.17
CA GLN A 45 16.23 -3.55 0.19
C GLN A 45 17.75 -3.74 0.08
N ARG A 46 18.42 -3.11 -0.90
CA ARG A 46 19.89 -3.15 -0.98
C ARG A 46 20.54 -2.48 0.23
N ILE A 47 20.03 -1.33 0.67
CA ILE A 47 20.52 -0.63 1.86
C ILE A 47 20.36 -1.54 3.08
N LEU A 48 19.18 -2.13 3.28
CA LEU A 48 18.93 -3.01 4.43
C LEU A 48 19.79 -4.28 4.42
N LYS A 49 20.02 -4.89 3.24
CA LYS A 49 20.87 -6.09 3.11
C LYS A 49 22.30 -5.85 3.58
N ALA A 50 22.84 -4.64 3.42
CA ALA A 50 24.17 -4.28 3.91
C ALA A 50 24.29 -4.30 5.44
N HIS A 51 23.15 -4.26 6.15
CA HIS A 51 23.06 -4.26 7.61
C HIS A 51 22.34 -5.50 8.16
N LEU A 52 22.20 -6.55 7.34
CA LEU A 52 21.54 -7.79 7.73
C LEU A 52 22.41 -8.58 8.72
N LYS A 53 21.78 -9.13 9.75
CA LYS A 53 22.46 -10.04 10.68
C LYS A 53 22.74 -11.38 9.99
N GLU A 54 23.74 -12.11 10.49
CA GLU A 54 24.08 -13.43 9.95
C GLU A 54 22.88 -14.37 9.96
N ASN A 55 22.66 -15.07 8.84
CA ASN A 55 21.58 -16.05 8.63
C ASN A 55 20.14 -15.50 8.71
N GLU A 56 19.96 -14.18 8.79
CA GLU A 56 18.63 -13.57 8.72
C GLU A 56 18.23 -13.29 7.28
N THR A 57 16.92 -13.15 7.05
CA THR A 57 16.36 -12.71 5.77
C THR A 57 15.53 -11.45 5.96
N LEU A 58 15.44 -10.62 4.91
CA LEU A 58 14.57 -9.45 4.98
C LEU A 58 13.10 -9.90 4.89
N PRO A 59 12.22 -9.39 5.76
CA PRO A 59 10.80 -9.65 5.65
C PRO A 59 10.24 -9.01 4.38
N THR A 60 9.23 -9.64 3.80
CA THR A 60 8.42 -9.05 2.74
C THR A 60 7.25 -8.29 3.35
N PRO A 61 6.91 -7.09 2.86
CA PRO A 61 5.71 -6.41 3.30
C PRO A 61 4.46 -7.20 2.90
N ASP A 62 3.49 -7.29 3.82
CA ASP A 62 2.22 -7.97 3.58
C ASP A 62 1.21 -7.11 2.78
N TRP A 63 1.55 -5.84 2.54
CA TRP A 63 0.73 -4.90 1.77
C TRP A 63 1.10 -4.85 0.29
N ASN A 64 0.09 -4.69 -0.56
CA ASN A 64 0.21 -4.51 -1.99
C ASN A 64 0.26 -3.03 -2.36
N LYS A 65 0.63 -2.71 -3.61
CA LYS A 65 0.72 -1.35 -4.15
C LYS A 65 -0.61 -0.60 -4.15
N THR A 66 -1.72 -1.35 -4.19
CA THR A 66 -3.10 -0.85 -4.20
C THR A 66 -3.62 -0.49 -2.81
N ASP A 67 -2.91 -0.88 -1.74
CA ASP A 67 -3.36 -0.71 -0.36
C ASP A 67 -3.08 0.73 0.13
N HIS A 68 -3.56 1.72 -0.63
CA HIS A 68 -3.30 3.13 -0.41
C HIS A 68 -3.80 3.61 0.95
N ASP A 69 -4.86 2.98 1.46
CA ASP A 69 -5.47 3.30 2.75
C ASP A 69 -4.47 3.24 3.90
N LEU A 70 -3.47 2.36 3.82
CA LEU A 70 -2.45 2.19 4.86
C LEU A 70 -1.59 3.44 5.08
N TRP A 71 -1.37 4.24 4.03
CA TRP A 71 -0.56 5.46 4.11
C TRP A 71 -1.39 6.74 4.00
N LEU A 72 -2.53 6.68 3.29
CA LEU A 72 -3.40 7.81 3.04
C LEU A 72 -4.31 8.08 4.24
N GLU A 73 -4.98 7.06 4.74
CA GLU A 73 -5.92 7.18 5.85
C GLU A 73 -5.20 7.10 7.19
N GLN A 74 -5.63 7.89 8.17
CA GLN A 74 -5.04 7.80 9.50
C GLN A 74 -5.58 6.55 10.22
N PRO A 75 -4.71 5.60 10.64
CA PRO A 75 -5.17 4.43 11.37
C PRO A 75 -5.76 4.87 12.72
N GLY A 76 -7.08 4.79 12.83
CA GLY A 76 -7.83 5.21 14.03
C GLY A 76 -8.43 6.62 13.97
N GLY A 77 -8.54 7.24 12.80
CA GLY A 77 -9.35 8.44 12.63
C GLY A 77 -10.83 8.11 12.74
N THR A 78 -11.42 8.22 13.93
CA THR A 78 -12.86 8.55 14.01
C THR A 78 -13.05 9.78 13.13
N LYS A 79 -13.82 9.66 12.05
CA LYS A 79 -14.34 10.80 11.31
C LYS A 79 -14.88 11.75 12.37
N LYS A 80 -14.25 12.90 12.59
CA LYS A 80 -14.88 13.97 13.35
C LYS A 80 -16.01 14.43 12.47
N GLU A 81 -17.17 13.83 12.66
CA GLU A 81 -18.41 14.48 12.26
C GLU A 81 -18.41 15.82 12.99
N GLU A 82 -18.24 16.91 12.24
CA GLU A 82 -18.59 18.25 12.72
C GLU A 82 -20.11 18.32 12.82
N ASN A 83 -20.68 17.58 13.77
CA ASN A 83 -22.06 17.73 14.17
C ASN A 83 -22.06 18.75 15.30
N ASN A 84 -22.25 20.01 14.93
CA ASN A 84 -22.89 20.95 15.82
C ASN A 84 -24.23 20.34 16.26
N ASN A 85 -24.29 19.98 17.54
CA ASN A 85 -25.48 19.74 18.35
C ASN A 85 -26.26 18.41 18.13
N GLY A 86 -26.02 17.47 19.06
CA GLY A 86 -27.09 16.85 19.85
C GLY A 86 -27.98 15.77 19.23
N HIS A 87 -27.59 14.50 19.37
CA HIS A 87 -28.38 13.37 19.92
C HIS A 87 -27.84 12.01 19.46
N ASN A 88 -27.72 11.10 20.42
CA ASN A 88 -27.28 9.71 20.26
C ASN A 88 -28.08 8.93 19.20
N LYS A 89 -27.38 8.19 18.34
CA LYS A 89 -27.81 6.83 17.98
C LYS A 89 -26.64 5.97 17.45
N LYS A 90 -26.30 4.93 18.20
CA LYS A 90 -25.51 3.78 17.72
C LYS A 90 -26.25 3.13 16.55
N VAL A 91 -25.60 2.98 15.40
CA VAL A 91 -25.96 1.97 14.40
C VAL A 91 -24.67 1.43 13.79
N SER A 92 -24.43 0.13 14.01
CA SER A 92 -23.55 -0.71 13.21
C SER A 92 -24.31 -1.15 11.96
N THR A 93 -23.76 -0.93 10.77
CA THR A 93 -24.10 -1.72 9.58
C THR A 93 -22.91 -1.81 8.63
N ILE A 94 -22.68 -3.03 8.19
CA ILE A 94 -21.67 -3.53 7.26
C ILE A 94 -22.23 -3.46 5.82
N GLN A 95 -21.32 -3.32 4.85
CA GLN A 95 -21.37 -3.77 3.44
C GLN A 95 -22.00 -2.89 2.33
N ASP A 96 -21.11 -2.64 1.35
CA ASP A 96 -21.20 -2.94 -0.09
C ASP A 96 -21.51 -1.85 -1.14
N ASN A 97 -20.68 -1.96 -2.19
CA ASN A 97 -20.77 -1.47 -3.58
C ASN A 97 -20.48 0.04 -3.79
N GLU A 98 -19.75 0.50 -4.81
CA GLU A 98 -19.52 -0.04 -6.14
C GLU A 98 -18.36 0.69 -6.85
N THR A 99 -17.66 -0.07 -7.69
CA THR A 99 -16.86 0.23 -8.88
C THR A 99 -16.83 1.68 -9.40
N ASN A 100 -15.61 2.17 -9.68
CA ASN A 100 -15.39 3.03 -10.86
C ASN A 100 -14.00 2.76 -11.46
N GLU A 101 -14.02 2.12 -12.65
CA GLU A 101 -12.88 1.98 -13.55
C GLU A 101 -12.38 3.36 -13.99
N ILE A 102 -11.07 3.60 -13.90
CA ILE A 102 -10.38 4.52 -14.80
C ILE A 102 -9.30 3.73 -15.52
N ARG A 103 -9.53 3.56 -16.83
CA ARG A 103 -8.62 2.96 -17.79
C ARG A 103 -7.49 3.94 -18.06
N GLU A 104 -6.26 3.51 -17.84
CA GLU A 104 -5.10 4.12 -18.49
C GLU A 104 -4.43 3.07 -19.37
N VAL A 105 -4.27 3.43 -20.64
CA VAL A 105 -3.89 2.59 -21.76
C VAL A 105 -2.37 2.41 -21.75
N SER A 106 -1.89 1.18 -21.52
CA SER A 106 -0.52 0.79 -21.84
C SER A 106 -0.54 -0.11 -23.08
N ASN A 107 0.00 0.41 -24.19
CA ASN A 107 0.37 -0.38 -25.35
C ASN A 107 1.56 -1.27 -24.98
N GLU A 108 1.36 -2.58 -24.90
CA GLU A 108 2.44 -3.54 -25.12
C GLU A 108 1.88 -4.86 -25.66
N GLU A 109 2.51 -5.32 -26.73
CA GLU A 109 2.05 -6.38 -27.61
C GLU A 109 2.01 -7.77 -26.95
N LEU A 110 0.87 -8.45 -27.16
CA LEU A 110 0.71 -9.87 -27.47
C LEU A 110 1.90 -10.81 -27.21
N SER A 111 1.78 -11.66 -26.19
CA SER A 111 1.76 -13.13 -26.37
C SER A 111 1.57 -13.84 -25.03
N THR A 112 0.36 -14.30 -24.73
CA THR A 112 0.16 -15.34 -23.72
C THR A 112 -0.95 -16.28 -24.18
N LYS A 113 -0.52 -17.44 -24.71
CA LYS A 113 -1.38 -18.56 -25.07
C LYS A 113 -2.20 -18.99 -23.86
N HIS A 114 -3.52 -18.84 -23.95
CA HIS A 114 -4.46 -19.39 -23.00
C HIS A 114 -4.49 -20.92 -23.14
N ILE A 115 -3.99 -21.65 -22.12
CA ILE A 115 -4.20 -23.10 -22.01
C ILE A 115 -5.47 -23.31 -21.19
N PHE A 116 -6.53 -23.71 -21.88
CA PHE A 116 -7.79 -24.13 -21.28
C PHE A 116 -7.59 -25.51 -20.63
N LYS A 117 -7.70 -25.61 -19.30
CA LYS A 117 -7.78 -26.91 -18.62
C LYS A 117 -9.20 -27.45 -18.81
N GLN A 118 -9.37 -28.45 -19.67
CA GLN A 118 -10.55 -29.31 -19.64
C GLN A 118 -10.27 -30.54 -18.77
N GLN A 119 -11.17 -30.78 -17.83
CA GLN A 119 -11.28 -32.01 -17.06
C GLN A 119 -11.61 -33.17 -18.01
N GLY A 120 -10.93 -34.31 -17.87
CA GLY A 120 -11.28 -35.53 -18.60
C GLY A 120 -10.07 -36.47 -18.72
N GLY A 121 -10.08 -37.54 -17.92
CA GLY A 121 -8.98 -38.50 -17.87
C GLY A 121 -8.85 -39.36 -19.12
N ILE A 122 -7.61 -39.68 -19.49
CA ILE A 122 -7.27 -40.86 -20.31
C ILE A 122 -5.95 -41.42 -19.77
N LYS A 123 -5.95 -42.71 -19.41
CA LYS A 123 -4.75 -43.51 -19.14
C LYS A 123 -4.08 -43.86 -20.47
N LEU A 124 -2.77 -43.64 -20.59
CA LEU A 124 -1.96 -44.32 -21.60
C LEU A 124 -0.69 -44.89 -20.96
N LYS A 125 -0.64 -46.23 -20.93
CA LYS A 125 0.55 -47.05 -20.75
C LYS A 125 1.19 -47.20 -22.12
N ILE A 126 2.51 -47.01 -22.24
CA ILE A 126 3.29 -47.58 -23.34
C ILE A 126 4.60 -48.09 -22.72
N GLY A 127 4.90 -49.35 -22.98
CA GLY A 127 6.08 -50.08 -22.49
C GLY A 127 7.32 -49.92 -23.34
#